data_AF-A0A0C2W3E4-F1
#
_entry.id   AF-A0A0C2W3E4-F1
#
_cell.length_a   1.000
_cell.length_b   1.000
_cell.length_c   1.000
_cell.angle_alpha   90.00
_cell.angle_beta   90.00
_cell.angle_gamma   90.00
#
_symmetry.space_group_name_H-M   'P 1'
#
loop_
_entity.id
_entity.type
_entity.pdbx_description
1 polymer ?
#
loop_
_entity_poly.entity_id
_entity_poly.type
_entity_poly.pdbx_seq_one_letter_code
_entity_poly.pdbx_strand_id
1 'polypeptide(L)' 'MNESLGIHESLEIHELLTFKSLCLTKYSVMQGLVSDPLLKELMQQDVTMSIRQIEELRKHLH' A
#
# COMPACT_ATOMS: atom_id res chain seq x y z
N MET A 1 -5.34 27.08 -3.76
CA MET A 1 -3.89 26.99 -3.47
C MET A 1 -3.50 25.56 -3.79
N ASN A 2 -2.94 25.29 -4.96
CA ASN A 2 -2.30 24.01 -5.22
C ASN A 2 -0.87 24.17 -4.71
N GLU A 3 -0.67 23.89 -3.43
CA GLU A 3 0.67 23.76 -2.89
C GLU A 3 1.24 22.48 -3.51
N SER A 4 2.08 22.64 -4.52
CA SER A 4 2.95 21.57 -4.99
C SER A 4 3.73 21.05 -3.79
N LEU A 5 3.72 19.74 -3.58
CA LEU A 5 4.51 19.12 -2.51
C LEU A 5 5.96 19.61 -2.60
N GLY A 6 6.55 19.91 -1.45
CA GLY A 6 7.98 20.15 -1.35
C GLY A 6 8.77 18.90 -1.69
N ILE A 7 10.07 19.06 -1.99
CA ILE A 7 10.94 17.93 -2.35
C ILE A 7 10.97 16.86 -1.25
N HIS A 8 11.02 17.28 0.03
CA HIS A 8 11.01 16.36 1.16
C HIS A 8 9.69 15.57 1.26
N GLU A 9 8.55 16.25 1.12
CA GLU A 9 7.23 15.61 1.19
C GLU A 9 7.03 14.63 0.02
N SER A 10 7.47 15.00 -1.18
CA SER A 10 7.43 14.10 -2.34
C SER A 10 8.30 12.85 -2.12
N LEU A 11 9.50 13.00 -1.54
CA LEU A 11 10.37 11.88 -1.18
C LEU A 11 9.71 10.99 -0.12
N GLU A 12 9.12 11.56 0.94
CA GLU A 12 8.40 10.80 1.97
C GLU A 12 7.24 9.99 1.39
N ILE A 13 6.48 10.56 0.44
CA ILE A 13 5.40 9.82 -0.24
C ILE A 13 5.97 8.69 -1.10
N HIS A 14 7.10 8.89 -1.79
CA HIS A 14 7.78 7.82 -2.54
C HIS A 14 8.27 6.68 -1.63
N GLU A 15 8.83 7.00 -0.47
CA GLU A 15 9.24 6.03 0.54
C GLU A 15 8.05 5.23 1.06
N LEU A 16 6.96 5.91 1.42
CA LEU A 16 5.74 5.28 1.90
C LEU A 16 5.09 4.39 0.83
N LEU A 17 5.09 4.83 -0.43
CA LEU A 17 4.57 4.07 -1.55
C LEU A 17 5.40 2.81 -1.80
N THR A 18 6.73 2.91 -1.71
CA THR A 18 7.64 1.77 -1.81
C THR A 18 7.38 0.76 -0.68
N PHE A 19 7.25 1.26 0.56
CA PHE A 19 6.95 0.44 1.71
C PHE A 19 5.61 -0.30 1.57
N LYS A 20 4.53 0.40 1.20
CA LYS A 20 3.21 -0.22 1.01
C LYS A 20 3.21 -1.24 -0.13
N SER A 21 3.93 -0.97 -1.22
CA SER A 21 4.05 -1.92 -2.34
C SER A 21 4.75 -3.21 -1.93
N LEU A 22 5.79 -3.11 -1.08
CA LEU A 22 6.45 -4.26 -0.48
C LEU A 22 5.51 -5.06 0.42
N CYS A 23 4.74 -4.39 1.28
CA CYS A 23 3.76 -5.03 2.15
C CYS A 23 2.65 -5.73 1.36
N LEU A 24 2.09 -5.08 0.34
CA LEU A 24 1.10 -5.67 -0.56
C LEU A 24 1.64 -6.96 -1.18
N THR A 25 2.86 -6.93 -1.71
CA THR A 25 3.51 -8.11 -2.29
C THR A 25 3.61 -9.25 -1.26
N LYS A 26 4.05 -8.95 -0.03
CA LYS A 26 4.14 -9.94 1.06
C LYS A 26 2.78 -10.55 1.36
N TYR A 27 1.74 -9.73 1.55
CA TYR A 27 0.41 -10.22 1.86
C TYR A 27 -0.19 -11.05 0.72
N SER A 28 -0.04 -10.61 -0.53
CA SER A 28 -0.52 -11.35 -1.70
C SER A 28 0.14 -12.72 -1.83
N VAL A 29 1.45 -12.82 -1.61
CA VAL A 29 2.16 -14.12 -1.61
C VAL A 29 1.70 -15.00 -0.46
N MET A 30 1.70 -14.47 0.78
CA MET A 30 1.37 -15.25 1.96
C MET A 30 -0.10 -15.71 1.97
N GLN A 31 -1.03 -14.92 1.42
CA GLN A 31 -2.43 -15.33 1.27
C GLN A 31 -2.60 -16.62 0.46
N GLY A 32 -1.73 -16.86 -0.53
CA GLY A 32 -1.71 -18.10 -1.30
C GLY A 32 -1.19 -19.31 -0.51
N LEU A 33 -0.48 -19.08 0.60
CA LEU A 33 0.15 -20.12 1.43
C LEU A 33 -0.62 -20.40 2.73
N VAL A 34 -1.44 -19.46 3.20
CA VAL A 34 -2.21 -19.60 4.45
C VAL A 34 -3.39 -20.57 4.26
N SER A 35 -3.49 -21.53 5.18
CA SER A 35 -4.59 -22.50 5.24
C SER A 35 -5.70 -22.12 6.21
N ASP A 36 -5.41 -21.30 7.22
CA ASP A 36 -6.42 -20.84 8.18
C ASP A 36 -7.42 -19.88 7.50
N PRO A 37 -8.73 -20.19 7.49
CA PRO A 37 -9.72 -19.40 6.74
C PRO A 37 -9.87 -17.97 7.26
N LEU A 38 -9.84 -17.78 8.59
CA LEU A 38 -10.01 -16.47 9.21
C LEU A 38 -8.81 -15.57 8.92
N LEU A 39 -7.60 -16.10 9.06
CA LEU A 39 -6.38 -15.40 8.70
C LEU A 39 -6.37 -15.04 7.21
N LYS A 40 -6.82 -15.94 6.33
CA LYS A 40 -6.90 -15.68 4.88
C LYS A 40 -7.87 -14.53 4.56
N GLU A 41 -8.99 -14.44 5.27
CA GLU A 41 -9.94 -13.34 5.13
C GLU A 41 -9.33 -12.01 5.58
N LEU A 42 -8.66 -11.97 6.74
CA LEU A 42 -7.95 -10.78 7.22
C LEU A 42 -6.89 -10.31 6.19
N MET A 43 -6.13 -11.25 5.62
CA MET A 43 -5.16 -10.92 4.58
C MET A 43 -5.80 -10.39 3.30
N GLN A 44 -6.98 -10.89 2.90
CA GLN A 44 -7.72 -10.34 1.76
C GLN A 44 -8.16 -8.89 2.01
N GLN A 45 -8.60 -8.59 3.23
CA GLN A 45 -8.96 -7.24 3.64
C GLN A 45 -7.74 -6.31 3.58
N ASP A 46 -6.58 -6.76 4.07
CA ASP A 46 -5.33 -5.99 4.03
C ASP A 46 -4.82 -5.75 2.60
N VAL A 47 -4.89 -6.75 1.72
CA VAL A 47 -4.56 -6.59 0.28
C VAL A 47 -5.46 -5.52 -0.35
N THR A 48 -6.77 -5.60 -0.11
CA THR A 48 -7.75 -4.66 -0.67
C THR A 48 -7.51 -3.23 -0.16
N MET A 49 -7.25 -3.09 1.13
CA MET A 49 -6.93 -1.80 1.76
C MET A 49 -5.62 -1.23 1.23
N SER A 50 -4.58 -2.06 1.11
CA SER A 50 -3.25 -1.64 0.63
C SER A 50 -3.29 -1.13 -0.80
N ILE A 51 -4.06 -1.77 -1.69
CA ILE A 51 -4.26 -1.29 -3.07
C ILE A 51 -4.87 0.11 -3.07
N ARG A 52 -5.95 0.34 -2.31
CA ARG A 52 -6.59 1.66 -2.23
C ARG A 52 -5.63 2.71 -1.71
N GLN A 53 -4.89 2.41 -0.64
CA GLN A 53 -3.93 3.33 -0.06
C GLN A 53 -2.78 3.67 -1.01
N ILE A 54 -2.29 2.72 -1.79
CA ILE A 54 -1.28 2.97 -2.83
C ILE A 54 -1.84 3.93 -3.88
N GLU A 55 -3.05 3.70 -4.37
CA GLU A 55 -3.67 4.58 -5.38
C GLU A 55 -3.92 5.99 -4.84
N GLU A 56 -4.31 6.15 -3.58
CA GLU A 56 -4.40 7.48 -2.95
C GLU A 56 -3.03 8.15 -2.84
N LEU A 57 -1.98 7.45 -2.40
CA LEU A 57 -0.62 8.00 -2.32
C LEU A 57 -0.10 8.43 -3.70
N ARG A 58 -0.42 7.68 -4.76
CA ARG A 58 -0.05 8.05 -6.13
C ARG A 58 -0.69 9.36 -6.56
N LYS A 59 -1.94 9.63 -6.18
CA LYS A 59 -2.61 10.90 -6.52
C LYS A 59 -1.90 12.12 -5.96
N HIS A 60 -1.17 11.99 -4.85
CA HIS A 60 -0.40 13.08 -4.27
C HIS A 60 0.89 13.40 -5.04
N LEU A 61 1.39 12.49 -5.88
CA LEU A 61 2.61 12.67 -6.68
C LEU A 61 2.34 13.16 -8.12
N HIS A 62 1.09 13.47 -8.48
CA HIS A 62 0.69 13.93 -9.82
C HIS A 62 0.28 15.41 -9.82
#